data_AF-A0A1T5TFN3-F1
#
_entry.id   AF-A0A1T5TFN3-F1
#
_cell.length_a   1.000
_cell.length_b   1.000
_cell.length_c   1.000
_cell.angle_alpha   90.00
_cell.angle_beta   90.00
_cell.angle_gamma   90.00
#
_symmetry.space_group_name_H-M   'P 1'
#
loop_
_entity.id
_entity.type
_entity.pdbx_description
1 polymer ?
#
loop_
_entity_poly.entity_id
_entity_poly.type
_entity_poly.pdbx_seq_one_letter_code
_entity_poly.pdbx_strand_id
1 'polypeptide(L)'
;MALVLEETLQTIKDKQWALADVDWDAPGAETISPELWPKLKSFMADLVWIENIGARGFAALAKKAPDPTLAEIYRYFHAEEQKHANAELALMRRWGMLEEDEIPEPNINVRLAIEWLDKYSDGLSLTVLGTVIPLLEVALDGALLKFLLEEVQDPVCHQAFRHINSDESRHLAVDFHVLDMMGHGNLRRVVIENVATVINPSLLLGLLLGLGTGIPLINRIKGNLIGMGLREQRLYDAMLRFINVGDRGDGKRLLVYQVLKSGAKLITDPDNRFHRPYHALANSMVRLSDHYPRKRLAQQPSWSKELTYEATA
;
A
#
# COMPACT_ATOMS: atom_id res chain seq x y z
N MET A 1 13.30 -19.28 -11.08
CA MET A 1 12.20 -20.19 -11.46
C MET A 1 11.02 -19.30 -11.78
N ALA A 2 10.33 -19.51 -12.91
CA ALA A 2 9.10 -18.75 -13.18
C ALA A 2 8.06 -19.13 -12.12
N LEU A 3 7.35 -18.14 -11.58
CA LEU A 3 6.27 -18.37 -10.63
C LEU A 3 5.13 -19.13 -11.33
N VAL A 4 4.61 -20.18 -10.69
CA VAL A 4 3.45 -20.95 -11.17
C VAL A 4 2.24 -20.50 -10.36
N LEU A 5 1.25 -19.94 -11.05
CA LEU A 5 0.10 -19.30 -10.40
C LEU A 5 -0.76 -20.32 -9.63
N GLU A 6 -0.93 -21.53 -10.15
CA GLU A 6 -1.69 -22.59 -9.50
C GLU A 6 -1.05 -23.04 -8.18
N GLU A 7 0.27 -23.24 -8.17
CA GLU A 7 1.02 -23.60 -6.96
C GLU A 7 1.00 -22.45 -5.94
N THR A 8 1.05 -21.22 -6.43
CA THR A 8 0.98 -20.01 -5.60
C THR A 8 -0.41 -19.85 -4.98
N LEU A 9 -1.47 -20.06 -5.76
CA LEU A 9 -2.85 -20.07 -5.27
C LEU A 9 -3.05 -21.16 -4.20
N GLN A 10 -2.50 -22.36 -4.42
CA GLN A 10 -2.57 -23.42 -3.41
C GLN A 10 -1.80 -23.02 -2.14
N THR A 11 -0.61 -22.43 -2.29
CA THR A 11 0.17 -21.92 -1.14
C THR A 11 -0.58 -20.84 -0.36
N ILE A 12 -1.27 -19.93 -1.05
CA ILE A 12 -2.12 -18.91 -0.42
C ILE A 12 -3.24 -19.56 0.39
N LYS A 13 -3.92 -20.57 -0.18
CA LYS A 13 -4.99 -21.32 0.50
C LYS A 13 -4.49 -22.05 1.74
N ASP A 14 -3.34 -22.71 1.64
CA ASP A 14 -2.76 -23.52 2.72
C ASP A 14 -2.22 -22.66 3.88
N LYS A 15 -1.87 -21.40 3.61
CA LYS A 15 -1.30 -20.46 4.59
C LYS A 15 -2.31 -19.45 5.15
N GLN A 16 -3.60 -19.63 4.88
CA GLN A 16 -4.62 -18.79 5.48
C GLN A 16 -4.54 -18.87 7.01
N TRP A 17 -4.73 -17.71 7.63
CA TRP A 17 -4.81 -17.52 9.08
C TRP A 17 -6.03 -16.65 9.41
N ALA A 18 -6.42 -16.60 10.67
CA ALA A 18 -7.49 -15.75 11.19
C ALA A 18 -7.01 -14.99 12.43
N LEU A 19 -7.73 -13.94 12.81
CA LEU A 19 -7.42 -13.18 14.02
C LEU A 19 -7.39 -14.08 15.27
N ALA A 20 -8.21 -15.15 15.32
CA ALA A 20 -8.20 -16.15 16.39
C ALA A 20 -6.86 -16.93 16.53
N ASP A 21 -5.99 -16.89 15.52
CA ASP A 21 -4.66 -17.52 15.58
C ASP A 21 -3.63 -16.64 16.33
N VAL A 22 -4.00 -15.41 16.70
CA VAL A 22 -3.18 -14.47 17.48
C VAL A 22 -3.61 -14.50 18.95
N ASP A 23 -2.65 -14.61 19.87
CA ASP A 23 -2.91 -14.59 21.31
C ASP A 23 -3.07 -13.14 21.81
N TRP A 24 -4.26 -12.57 21.59
CA TRP A 24 -4.57 -11.18 21.94
C TRP A 24 -4.50 -10.86 23.43
N ASP A 25 -4.51 -11.88 24.29
CA ASP A 25 -4.48 -11.76 25.75
C ASP A 25 -3.05 -11.87 26.33
N ALA A 26 -2.05 -12.23 25.51
CA ALA A 26 -0.66 -12.28 25.95
C ALA A 26 -0.17 -10.92 26.51
N PRO A 27 0.83 -10.89 27.40
CA PRO A 27 1.36 -9.65 27.97
C PRO A 27 2.08 -8.78 26.92
N GLY A 28 2.28 -7.49 27.22
CA GLY A 28 3.13 -6.59 26.42
C GLY A 28 2.44 -5.36 25.83
N ALA A 29 1.12 -5.22 25.97
CA ALA A 29 0.39 -4.01 25.56
C ALA A 29 0.91 -2.74 26.27
N GLU A 30 1.39 -2.90 27.51
CA GLU A 30 1.95 -1.85 28.37
C GLU A 30 3.34 -1.38 27.96
N THR A 31 3.99 -2.03 26.98
CA THR A 31 5.37 -1.73 26.56
C THR A 31 5.48 -0.49 25.67
N ILE A 32 4.36 0.04 25.18
CA ILE A 32 4.36 1.27 24.37
C ILE A 32 4.62 2.46 25.27
N SER A 33 5.71 3.17 24.98
CA SER A 33 6.06 4.36 25.75
C SER A 33 5.04 5.49 25.55
N PRO A 34 4.80 6.34 26.58
CA PRO A 34 3.93 7.51 26.46
C PRO A 34 4.34 8.46 25.32
N GLU A 35 5.63 8.54 24.99
CA GLU A 35 6.16 9.38 23.93
C GLU A 35 5.91 8.80 22.53
N LEU A 36 5.93 7.48 22.38
CA LEU A 36 5.67 6.79 21.11
C LEU A 36 4.16 6.71 20.84
N TRP A 37 3.36 6.50 21.88
CA TRP A 37 1.93 6.25 21.80
C TRP A 37 1.16 7.21 20.87
N PRO A 38 1.27 8.56 20.98
CA PRO A 38 0.48 9.45 20.12
C PRO A 38 0.92 9.41 18.65
N LYS A 39 2.21 9.15 18.40
CA LYS A 39 2.72 9.02 17.03
C LYS A 39 2.28 7.70 16.41
N LEU A 40 2.36 6.63 17.20
CA LEU A 40 1.92 5.30 16.79
C LEU A 40 0.40 5.28 16.55
N LYS A 41 -0.41 5.92 17.39
CA LYS A 41 -1.86 6.06 17.15
C LYS A 41 -2.15 6.73 15.81
N SER A 42 -1.51 7.86 15.51
CA SER A 42 -1.70 8.55 14.22
C SER A 42 -1.26 7.69 13.04
N PHE A 43 -0.19 6.92 13.21
CA PHE A 43 0.34 6.06 12.17
C PHE A 43 -0.54 4.85 11.91
N MET A 44 -0.95 4.13 12.95
CA MET A 44 -1.86 2.98 12.84
C MET A 44 -3.21 3.40 12.26
N ALA A 45 -3.69 4.59 12.63
CA ALA A 45 -4.90 5.17 12.04
C ALA A 45 -4.78 5.41 10.53
N ASP A 46 -3.58 5.69 10.02
CA ASP A 46 -3.37 5.80 8.58
C ASP A 46 -3.23 4.41 7.94
N LEU A 47 -2.52 3.52 8.61
CA LEU A 47 -2.18 2.18 8.14
C LEU A 47 -3.42 1.30 7.90
N VAL A 48 -4.35 1.25 8.86
CA VAL A 48 -5.64 0.53 8.73
C VAL A 48 -6.39 0.91 7.43
N TRP A 49 -6.29 2.17 7.02
CA TRP A 49 -6.93 2.66 5.81
C TRP A 49 -6.10 2.45 4.54
N ILE A 50 -4.79 2.35 4.68
CA ILE A 50 -3.88 2.01 3.58
C ILE A 50 -4.07 0.55 3.17
N GLU A 51 -4.25 -0.38 4.11
CA GLU A 51 -4.53 -1.79 3.76
C GLU A 51 -5.87 -1.90 3.02
N ASN A 52 -6.88 -1.13 3.43
CA ASN A 52 -8.14 -1.04 2.68
C ASN A 52 -7.98 -0.44 1.26
N ILE A 53 -7.05 0.50 1.09
CA ILE A 53 -6.66 1.00 -0.23
C ILE A 53 -6.07 -0.16 -1.07
N GLY A 54 -5.19 -0.97 -0.48
CA GLY A 54 -4.62 -2.19 -1.08
C GLY A 54 -5.71 -3.17 -1.51
N ALA A 55 -6.62 -3.51 -0.59
CA ALA A 55 -7.78 -4.35 -0.85
C ALA A 55 -8.57 -3.85 -2.09
N ARG A 56 -8.91 -2.56 -2.13
CA ARG A 56 -9.63 -1.97 -3.27
C ARG A 56 -8.86 -2.08 -4.58
N GLY A 57 -7.54 -1.92 -4.52
CA GLY A 57 -6.62 -2.14 -5.63
C GLY A 57 -6.71 -3.56 -6.18
N PHE A 58 -6.62 -4.56 -5.31
CA PHE A 58 -6.74 -5.97 -5.69
C PHE A 58 -8.13 -6.34 -6.19
N ALA A 59 -9.21 -5.81 -5.61
CA ALA A 59 -10.55 -6.00 -6.14
C ALA A 59 -10.67 -5.46 -7.58
N ALA A 60 -10.02 -4.33 -7.88
CA ALA A 60 -9.98 -3.78 -9.23
C ALA A 60 -9.12 -4.63 -10.19
N LEU A 61 -8.02 -5.22 -9.70
CA LEU A 61 -7.16 -6.14 -10.45
C LEU A 61 -7.84 -7.48 -10.73
N ALA A 62 -8.57 -8.04 -9.77
CA ALA A 62 -9.31 -9.30 -9.93
C ALA A 62 -10.30 -9.24 -11.11
N LYS A 63 -10.97 -8.09 -11.30
CA LYS A 63 -11.88 -7.86 -12.44
C LYS A 63 -11.16 -7.76 -13.79
N LYS A 64 -9.86 -7.50 -13.79
CA LYS A 64 -9.03 -7.20 -14.98
C LYS A 64 -8.01 -8.29 -15.29
N ALA A 65 -7.89 -9.28 -14.41
CA ALA A 65 -6.97 -10.39 -14.57
C ALA A 65 -7.23 -11.12 -15.90
N PRO A 66 -6.16 -11.50 -16.64
CA PRO A 66 -6.30 -12.12 -17.95
C PRO A 66 -6.73 -13.59 -17.87
N ASP A 67 -6.60 -14.22 -16.71
CA ASP A 67 -6.97 -15.61 -16.46
C ASP A 67 -7.70 -15.77 -15.10
N PRO A 68 -8.49 -16.85 -14.94
CA PRO A 68 -9.26 -17.09 -13.71
C PRO A 68 -8.40 -17.34 -12.46
N THR A 69 -7.22 -17.95 -12.61
CA THR A 69 -6.33 -18.26 -11.48
C THR A 69 -5.80 -16.98 -10.86
N LEU A 70 -5.30 -16.05 -11.66
CA LEU A 70 -4.85 -14.74 -11.19
C LEU A 70 -6.01 -13.92 -10.61
N ALA A 71 -7.20 -13.99 -11.22
CA ALA A 71 -8.39 -13.34 -10.68
C ALA A 71 -8.74 -13.88 -9.27
N GLU A 72 -8.54 -15.17 -9.02
CA GLU A 72 -8.75 -15.79 -7.72
C GLU A 72 -7.69 -15.40 -6.71
N ILE A 73 -6.42 -15.37 -7.10
CA ILE A 73 -5.33 -14.86 -6.26
C ILE A 73 -5.63 -13.45 -5.79
N TYR A 74 -6.04 -12.54 -6.68
CA TYR A 74 -6.39 -11.18 -6.29
C TYR A 74 -7.62 -11.08 -5.38
N ARG A 75 -8.57 -12.02 -5.46
CA ARG A 75 -9.66 -12.10 -4.47
C ARG A 75 -9.15 -12.50 -3.09
N TYR A 76 -8.18 -13.41 -3.03
CA TYR A 76 -7.49 -13.73 -1.77
C TYR A 76 -6.70 -12.54 -1.24
N PHE A 77 -5.93 -11.85 -2.08
CA PHE A 77 -5.17 -10.66 -1.65
C PHE A 77 -6.09 -9.57 -1.11
N HIS A 78 -7.22 -9.29 -1.78
CA HIS A 78 -8.25 -8.41 -1.24
C HIS A 78 -8.70 -8.83 0.18
N ALA A 79 -8.96 -10.12 0.40
CA ALA A 79 -9.39 -10.61 1.71
C ALA A 79 -8.26 -10.61 2.75
N GLU A 80 -7.01 -10.84 2.34
CA GLU A 80 -5.83 -10.75 3.20
C GLU A 80 -5.64 -9.30 3.68
N GLU A 81 -5.72 -8.32 2.78
CA GLU A 81 -5.63 -6.88 3.13
C GLU A 81 -6.73 -6.42 4.10
N GLN A 82 -7.96 -6.91 3.92
CA GLN A 82 -9.03 -6.66 4.90
C GLN A 82 -8.68 -7.25 6.28
N LYS A 83 -8.07 -8.43 6.31
CA LYS A 83 -7.62 -9.09 7.53
C LYS A 83 -6.44 -8.36 8.18
N HIS A 84 -5.54 -7.78 7.39
CA HIS A 84 -4.45 -6.94 7.87
C HIS A 84 -5.00 -5.69 8.58
N ALA A 85 -5.91 -4.97 7.92
CA ALA A 85 -6.61 -3.81 8.50
C ALA A 85 -7.32 -4.17 9.82
N ASN A 86 -7.96 -5.35 9.88
CA ASN A 86 -8.64 -5.83 11.08
C ASN A 86 -7.67 -6.17 12.22
N ALA A 87 -6.52 -6.79 11.91
CA ALA A 87 -5.48 -7.09 12.89
C ALA A 87 -4.87 -5.81 13.46
N GLU A 88 -4.66 -4.80 12.62
CA GLU A 88 -4.17 -3.48 13.03
C GLU A 88 -5.18 -2.73 13.90
N LEU A 89 -6.47 -2.81 13.56
CA LEU A 89 -7.55 -2.27 14.38
C LEU A 89 -7.60 -2.95 15.75
N ALA A 90 -7.42 -4.27 15.80
CA ALA A 90 -7.33 -5.03 17.05
C ALA A 90 -6.10 -4.61 17.89
N LEU A 91 -4.94 -4.39 17.27
CA LEU A 91 -3.76 -3.85 17.95
C LEU A 91 -4.00 -2.45 18.53
N MET A 92 -4.61 -1.54 17.76
CA MET A 92 -4.97 -0.21 18.25
C MET A 92 -5.87 -0.27 19.48
N ARG A 93 -6.87 -1.17 19.48
CA ARG A 93 -7.75 -1.38 20.64
C ARG A 93 -6.99 -1.93 21.85
N ARG A 94 -6.16 -2.94 21.63
CA ARG A 94 -5.32 -3.53 22.67
C ARG A 94 -4.42 -2.50 23.34
N TRP A 95 -3.95 -1.49 22.60
CA TRP A 95 -3.11 -0.40 23.13
C TRP A 95 -3.90 0.78 23.70
N GLY A 96 -5.22 0.64 23.84
CA GLY A 96 -6.11 1.70 24.35
C GLY A 96 -6.17 2.93 23.44
N MET A 97 -5.86 2.78 22.15
CA MET A 97 -5.87 3.89 21.18
C MET A 97 -7.28 4.22 20.68
N LEU A 98 -8.23 3.32 20.84
CA LEU A 98 -9.59 3.46 20.32
C LEU A 98 -10.60 3.17 21.43
N GLU A 99 -11.66 3.97 21.47
CA GLU A 99 -12.86 3.68 22.27
C GLU A 99 -13.62 2.48 21.68
N GLU A 100 -14.58 1.95 22.47
CA GLU A 100 -15.47 0.89 22.00
C GLU A 100 -16.23 1.36 20.73
N ASP A 101 -16.10 0.58 19.65
CA ASP A 101 -16.64 0.87 18.30
C ASP A 101 -16.06 2.09 17.57
N GLU A 102 -14.97 2.69 18.05
CA GLU A 102 -14.27 3.73 17.31
C GLU A 102 -13.54 3.15 16.09
N ILE A 103 -13.85 3.70 14.91
CA ILE A 103 -13.05 3.52 13.69
C ILE A 103 -12.06 4.69 13.62
N PRO A 104 -10.75 4.43 13.50
CA PRO A 104 -9.77 5.51 13.45
C PRO A 104 -10.04 6.45 12.27
N GLU A 105 -9.96 7.76 12.49
CA GLU A 105 -9.98 8.73 11.39
C GLU A 105 -8.60 8.81 10.73
N PRO A 106 -8.49 8.55 9.41
CA PRO A 106 -7.23 8.66 8.71
C PRO A 106 -6.90 10.13 8.42
N ASN A 107 -5.63 10.40 8.16
CA ASN A 107 -5.19 11.73 7.76
C ASN A 107 -5.80 12.18 6.42
N ILE A 108 -5.72 13.49 6.17
CA ILE A 108 -6.29 14.13 4.98
C ILE A 108 -5.79 13.56 3.65
N ASN A 109 -4.50 13.21 3.56
CA ASN A 109 -3.90 12.68 2.34
C ASN A 109 -4.36 11.24 2.07
N VAL A 110 -4.54 10.43 3.11
CA VAL A 110 -5.15 9.09 3.00
C VAL A 110 -6.59 9.22 2.53
N ARG A 111 -7.39 10.15 3.11
CA ARG A 111 -8.76 10.41 2.64
C ARG A 111 -8.84 10.81 1.17
N LEU A 112 -7.93 11.66 0.72
CA LEU A 112 -7.86 12.08 -0.69
C LEU A 112 -7.43 10.91 -1.60
N ALA A 113 -6.54 10.03 -1.13
CA ALA A 113 -6.17 8.82 -1.87
C ALA A 113 -7.33 7.83 -1.98
N ILE A 114 -8.09 7.63 -0.90
CA ILE A 114 -9.33 6.85 -0.86
C ILE A 114 -10.33 7.39 -1.88
N GLU A 115 -10.63 8.69 -1.83
CA GLU A 115 -11.60 9.33 -2.75
C GLU A 115 -11.15 9.16 -4.21
N TRP A 116 -9.86 9.30 -4.47
CA TRP A 116 -9.30 9.09 -5.80
C TRP A 116 -9.44 7.64 -6.27
N LEU A 117 -9.07 6.67 -5.44
CA LEU A 117 -9.19 5.25 -5.77
C LEU A 117 -10.63 4.86 -6.02
N ASP A 118 -11.55 5.28 -5.16
CA ASP A 118 -12.98 4.97 -5.29
C ASP A 118 -13.53 5.49 -6.63
N LYS A 119 -13.12 6.70 -7.03
CA LYS A 119 -13.59 7.34 -8.26
C LYS A 119 -12.96 6.81 -9.54
N TYR A 120 -11.69 6.39 -9.51
CA TYR A 120 -10.94 6.12 -10.74
C TYR A 120 -10.46 4.68 -10.90
N SER A 121 -10.28 3.89 -9.83
CA SER A 121 -9.65 2.57 -9.88
C SER A 121 -10.33 1.58 -10.84
N ASP A 122 -11.65 1.59 -10.94
CA ASP A 122 -12.37 0.69 -11.85
C ASP A 122 -12.11 1.03 -13.32
N GLY A 123 -11.83 2.29 -13.64
CA GLY A 123 -11.54 2.77 -15.00
C GLY A 123 -10.08 2.58 -15.41
N LEU A 124 -9.13 2.45 -14.47
CA LEU A 124 -7.71 2.25 -14.77
C LEU A 124 -7.46 0.91 -15.45
N SER A 125 -6.43 0.80 -16.30
CA SER A 125 -6.08 -0.47 -16.95
C SER A 125 -5.32 -1.41 -16.00
N LEU A 126 -5.26 -2.70 -16.34
CA LEU A 126 -4.40 -3.67 -15.67
C LEU A 126 -2.95 -3.17 -15.62
N THR A 127 -2.44 -2.62 -16.73
CA THR A 127 -1.09 -2.07 -16.84
C THR A 127 -0.83 -0.95 -15.84
N VAL A 128 -1.79 -0.06 -15.59
CA VAL A 128 -1.62 1.03 -14.63
C VAL A 128 -1.65 0.47 -13.20
N LEU A 129 -2.70 -0.28 -12.85
CA LEU A 129 -2.87 -0.80 -11.49
C LEU A 129 -1.76 -1.78 -11.11
N GLY A 130 -1.48 -2.77 -11.97
CA GLY A 130 -0.44 -3.79 -11.75
C GLY A 130 0.99 -3.27 -11.85
N THR A 131 1.18 -1.98 -12.10
CA THR A 131 2.49 -1.32 -11.98
C THR A 131 2.56 -0.39 -10.77
N VAL A 132 1.44 0.24 -10.39
CA VAL A 132 1.36 1.12 -9.22
C VAL A 132 1.30 0.34 -7.91
N ILE A 133 0.52 -0.73 -7.83
CA ILE A 133 0.34 -1.55 -6.62
C ILE A 133 1.67 -2.15 -6.14
N PRO A 134 2.52 -2.76 -6.99
CA PRO A 134 3.80 -3.29 -6.52
C PRO A 134 4.74 -2.23 -5.94
N LEU A 135 4.66 -0.97 -6.42
CA LEU A 135 5.43 0.13 -5.85
C LEU A 135 4.93 0.49 -4.44
N LEU A 136 3.61 0.50 -4.25
CA LEU A 136 2.98 0.80 -2.96
C LEU A 136 3.30 -0.30 -1.95
N GLU A 137 3.12 -1.57 -2.32
CA GLU A 137 3.46 -2.73 -1.47
C GLU A 137 4.92 -2.66 -1.03
N VAL A 138 5.87 -2.50 -1.96
CA VAL A 138 7.29 -2.45 -1.62
C VAL A 138 7.63 -1.32 -0.65
N ALA A 139 7.01 -0.15 -0.84
CA ALA A 139 7.23 1.03 0.00
C ALA A 139 6.63 0.85 1.40
N LEU A 140 5.48 0.18 1.50
CA LEU A 140 4.81 -0.16 2.75
C LEU A 140 5.55 -1.30 3.45
N ASP A 141 5.58 -2.51 2.89
CA ASP A 141 6.29 -3.70 3.42
C ASP A 141 7.70 -3.38 3.94
N GLY A 142 8.51 -2.68 3.15
CA GLY A 142 9.93 -2.50 3.45
C GLY A 142 10.25 -1.56 4.58
N ALA A 143 9.44 -0.51 4.74
CA ALA A 143 9.71 0.60 5.65
C ALA A 143 8.80 0.56 6.88
N LEU A 144 7.54 0.19 6.68
CA LEU A 144 6.48 0.21 7.67
C LEU A 144 6.57 -0.98 8.63
N LEU A 145 6.69 -2.21 8.10
CA LEU A 145 6.76 -3.43 8.91
C LEU A 145 8.04 -3.49 9.75
N LYS A 146 9.17 -3.16 9.12
CA LYS A 146 10.46 -3.12 9.83
C LYS A 146 10.51 -2.05 10.90
N PHE A 147 9.78 -0.95 10.72
CA PHE A 147 9.64 0.07 11.76
C PHE A 147 8.87 -0.48 12.96
N LEU A 148 7.67 -1.01 12.72
CA LEU A 148 6.81 -1.53 13.79
C LEU A 148 7.48 -2.65 14.58
N LEU A 149 8.17 -3.58 13.91
CA LEU A 149 8.88 -4.67 14.58
C LEU A 149 10.12 -4.22 15.37
N GLU A 150 10.72 -3.07 15.05
CA GLU A 150 11.89 -2.56 15.77
C GLU A 150 11.50 -1.65 16.94
N GLU A 151 10.48 -0.80 16.79
CA GLU A 151 10.11 0.18 17.81
C GLU A 151 9.01 -0.30 18.76
N VAL A 152 8.13 -1.21 18.32
CA VAL A 152 7.06 -1.76 19.17
C VAL A 152 7.54 -3.07 19.79
N GLN A 153 7.62 -3.11 21.12
CA GLN A 153 8.10 -4.28 21.88
C GLN A 153 6.96 -5.23 22.33
N ASP A 154 5.76 -5.07 21.77
CA ASP A 154 4.61 -5.95 22.06
C ASP A 154 4.73 -7.27 21.28
N PRO A 155 4.87 -8.44 21.95
CA PRO A 155 4.97 -9.72 21.27
C PRO A 155 3.72 -10.09 20.46
N VAL A 156 2.54 -9.56 20.83
CA VAL A 156 1.29 -9.78 20.09
C VAL A 156 1.32 -9.05 18.75
N CYS A 157 1.85 -7.83 18.74
CA CYS A 157 2.14 -7.08 17.50
C CYS A 157 3.04 -7.91 16.58
N HIS A 158 4.13 -8.46 17.13
CA HIS A 158 5.04 -9.28 16.35
C HIS A 158 4.39 -10.57 15.86
N GLN A 159 3.43 -11.15 16.59
CA GLN A 159 2.65 -12.29 16.13
C GLN A 159 1.75 -11.94 14.95
N ALA A 160 0.94 -10.90 15.07
CA ALA A 160 0.09 -10.42 13.98
C ALA A 160 0.92 -10.09 12.73
N PHE A 161 1.99 -9.32 12.88
CA PHE A 161 2.84 -8.92 11.76
C PHE A 161 3.67 -10.06 11.15
N ARG A 162 3.89 -11.19 11.86
CA ARG A 162 4.45 -12.40 11.23
C ARG A 162 3.51 -12.98 10.19
N HIS A 163 2.20 -12.98 10.47
CA HIS A 163 1.20 -13.43 9.52
C HIS A 163 1.07 -12.46 8.35
N ILE A 164 0.94 -11.15 8.63
CA ILE A 164 0.88 -10.10 7.59
C ILE A 164 2.10 -10.19 6.67
N ASN A 165 3.32 -10.24 7.22
CA ASN A 165 4.56 -10.35 6.43
C ASN A 165 4.62 -11.63 5.57
N SER A 166 4.02 -12.73 6.03
CA SER A 166 3.90 -13.96 5.24
C SER A 166 3.02 -13.75 4.02
N ASP A 167 1.94 -12.99 4.15
CA ASP A 167 0.99 -12.63 3.08
C ASP A 167 1.65 -11.65 2.09
N GLU A 168 2.23 -10.56 2.59
CA GLU A 168 2.94 -9.54 1.79
C GLU A 168 4.05 -10.13 0.92
N SER A 169 4.77 -11.12 1.43
CA SER A 169 5.79 -11.82 0.65
C SER A 169 5.21 -12.52 -0.58
N ARG A 170 3.96 -12.99 -0.52
CA ARG A 170 3.25 -13.61 -1.65
C ARG A 170 2.64 -12.57 -2.58
N HIS A 171 2.13 -11.46 -2.03
CA HIS A 171 1.63 -10.32 -2.80
C HIS A 171 2.71 -9.84 -3.75
N LEU A 172 3.87 -9.45 -3.20
CA LEU A 172 5.03 -8.98 -3.95
C LEU A 172 5.50 -9.98 -5.02
N ALA A 173 5.49 -11.28 -4.70
CA ALA A 173 5.93 -12.31 -5.65
C ALA A 173 5.01 -12.36 -6.89
N VAL A 174 3.70 -12.33 -6.68
CA VAL A 174 2.70 -12.29 -7.75
C VAL A 174 2.76 -10.96 -8.48
N ASP A 175 2.91 -9.86 -7.77
CA ASP A 175 2.95 -8.51 -8.31
C ASP A 175 4.12 -8.32 -9.28
N PHE A 176 5.32 -8.77 -8.92
CA PHE A 176 6.46 -8.75 -9.84
C PHE A 176 6.32 -9.75 -10.99
N HIS A 177 5.67 -10.89 -10.77
CA HIS A 177 5.35 -11.83 -11.85
C HIS A 177 4.40 -11.20 -12.87
N VAL A 178 3.36 -10.50 -12.42
CA VAL A 178 2.40 -9.81 -13.28
C VAL A 178 3.05 -8.63 -13.99
N LEU A 179 3.90 -7.87 -13.31
CA LEU A 179 4.70 -6.81 -13.92
C LEU A 179 5.57 -7.34 -15.06
N ASP A 180 6.21 -8.50 -14.87
CA ASP A 180 6.99 -9.20 -15.90
C ASP A 180 6.10 -9.67 -17.05
N MET A 181 5.00 -10.37 -16.75
CA MET A 181 4.00 -10.86 -17.71
C MET A 181 3.48 -9.76 -18.63
N MET A 182 3.13 -8.59 -18.08
CA MET A 182 2.66 -7.44 -18.87
C MET A 182 3.74 -6.91 -19.81
N GLY A 183 5.01 -7.01 -19.41
CA GLY A 183 6.17 -6.65 -20.24
C GLY A 183 6.44 -7.61 -21.40
N HIS A 184 6.03 -8.88 -21.30
CA HIS A 184 6.28 -9.91 -22.32
C HIS A 184 5.48 -9.74 -23.63
N GLY A 185 4.55 -8.79 -23.72
CA GLY A 185 3.73 -8.56 -24.92
C GLY A 185 4.54 -8.14 -26.16
N ASN A 186 4.04 -8.46 -27.36
CA ASN A 186 4.59 -7.97 -28.62
C ASN A 186 4.70 -6.43 -28.61
N LEU A 187 5.80 -5.87 -29.13
CA LEU A 187 6.08 -4.42 -29.13
C LEU A 187 4.89 -3.56 -29.58
N ARG A 188 4.11 -4.04 -30.56
CA ARG A 188 2.89 -3.39 -31.04
C ARG A 188 1.80 -3.26 -29.96
N ARG A 189 1.58 -4.30 -29.14
CA ARG A 189 0.59 -4.30 -28.06
C ARG A 189 1.00 -3.35 -26.94
N VAL A 190 2.28 -3.39 -26.54
CA VAL A 190 2.85 -2.49 -25.53
C VAL A 190 2.74 -1.03 -25.99
N VAL A 191 3.04 -0.73 -27.25
CA VAL A 191 2.86 0.63 -27.81
C VAL A 191 1.39 1.05 -27.83
N ILE A 192 0.47 0.18 -28.27
CA ILE A 192 -0.98 0.49 -28.30
C ILE A 192 -1.52 0.75 -26.89
N GLU A 193 -1.17 -0.07 -25.90
CA GLU A 193 -1.59 0.12 -24.50
C GLU A 193 -1.03 1.42 -23.90
N ASN A 194 0.24 1.75 -24.20
CA ASN A 194 0.86 3.02 -23.78
C ASN A 194 0.17 4.23 -24.44
N VAL A 195 -0.15 4.15 -25.73
CA VAL A 195 -0.84 5.22 -26.46
C VAL A 195 -2.29 5.39 -25.98
N ALA A 196 -3.01 4.29 -25.73
CA ALA A 196 -4.37 4.32 -25.20
C ALA A 196 -4.43 5.00 -23.81
N THR A 197 -3.41 4.79 -22.98
CA THR A 197 -3.29 5.43 -21.66
C THR A 197 -3.14 6.95 -21.77
N VAL A 198 -2.42 7.45 -22.79
CA VAL A 198 -2.20 8.89 -23.02
C VAL A 198 -3.39 9.56 -23.70
N ILE A 199 -4.12 8.84 -24.56
CA ILE A 199 -5.23 9.40 -25.34
C ILE A 199 -6.52 9.49 -24.52
N ASN A 200 -6.74 8.63 -23.53
CA ASN A 200 -7.96 8.67 -22.72
C ASN A 200 -7.89 9.81 -21.68
N PRO A 201 -8.69 10.89 -21.82
CA PRO A 201 -8.61 12.05 -20.93
C PRO A 201 -8.98 11.72 -19.47
N SER A 202 -9.87 10.76 -19.27
CA SER A 202 -10.27 10.30 -17.94
C SER A 202 -9.14 9.54 -17.24
N LEU A 203 -8.35 8.76 -17.98
CA LEU A 203 -7.16 8.08 -17.44
C LEU A 203 -6.03 9.06 -17.15
N LEU A 204 -5.79 10.03 -18.04
CA LEU A 204 -4.78 11.06 -17.82
C LEU A 204 -5.12 11.93 -16.60
N LEU A 205 -6.39 12.34 -16.48
CA LEU A 205 -6.88 13.07 -15.31
C LEU A 205 -6.79 12.21 -14.04
N GLY A 206 -7.15 10.93 -14.13
CA GLY A 206 -6.94 9.96 -13.06
C GLY A 206 -5.48 9.92 -12.64
N LEU A 207 -4.55 9.70 -13.55
CA LEU A 207 -3.11 9.64 -13.25
C LEU A 207 -2.58 10.95 -12.67
N LEU A 208 -2.98 12.10 -13.20
CA LEU A 208 -2.58 13.41 -12.68
C LEU A 208 -3.10 13.66 -11.26
N LEU A 209 -4.37 13.33 -11.00
CA LEU A 209 -4.94 13.43 -9.67
C LEU A 209 -4.29 12.42 -8.72
N GLY A 210 -3.96 11.21 -9.20
CA GLY A 210 -3.27 10.18 -8.43
C GLY A 210 -1.85 10.58 -8.07
N LEU A 211 -1.13 11.29 -8.94
CA LEU A 211 0.14 11.92 -8.58
C LEU A 211 -0.06 13.07 -7.58
N GLY A 212 -1.13 13.86 -7.76
CA GLY A 212 -1.50 14.95 -6.85
C GLY A 212 -1.85 14.50 -5.42
N THR A 213 -2.43 13.30 -5.26
CA THR A 213 -2.74 12.69 -3.96
C THR A 213 -1.62 11.78 -3.44
N GLY A 214 -0.95 11.06 -4.34
CA GLY A 214 0.11 10.10 -4.02
C GLY A 214 1.40 10.75 -3.54
N ILE A 215 1.84 11.85 -4.17
CA ILE A 215 3.04 12.60 -3.74
C ILE A 215 2.94 13.04 -2.26
N PRO A 216 1.89 13.78 -1.85
CA PRO A 216 1.80 14.21 -0.46
C PRO A 216 1.50 13.04 0.51
N LEU A 217 0.80 12.00 0.07
CA LEU A 217 0.60 10.78 0.88
C LEU A 217 1.94 10.11 1.22
N ILE A 218 2.76 9.80 0.20
CA ILE A 218 4.07 9.16 0.39
C ILE A 218 4.98 10.03 1.27
N ASN A 219 4.99 11.36 1.03
CA ASN A 219 5.79 12.25 1.86
C ASN A 219 5.31 12.36 3.31
N ARG A 220 3.99 12.25 3.56
CA ARG A 220 3.46 12.20 4.93
C ARG A 220 3.82 10.89 5.62
N ILE A 221 3.64 9.74 4.96
CA ILE A 221 4.05 8.43 5.51
C ILE A 221 5.55 8.47 5.86
N LYS A 222 6.39 8.95 4.94
CA LYS A 222 7.82 9.18 5.19
C LYS A 222 8.04 10.05 6.44
N GLY A 223 7.36 11.19 6.53
CA GLY A 223 7.49 12.11 7.67
C GLY A 223 7.08 11.49 9.00
N ASN A 224 5.98 10.73 9.02
CA ASN A 224 5.50 10.01 10.20
C ASN A 224 6.52 8.95 10.64
N LEU A 225 7.00 8.12 9.70
CA LEU A 225 8.00 7.10 9.98
C LEU A 225 9.30 7.70 10.54
N ILE A 226 9.83 8.75 9.92
CA ILE A 226 11.03 9.45 10.42
C ILE A 226 10.77 10.07 11.80
N GLY A 227 9.60 10.67 12.00
CA GLY A 227 9.21 11.27 13.28
C GLY A 227 9.07 10.26 14.43
N MET A 228 8.82 8.99 14.11
CA MET A 228 8.78 7.89 15.06
C MET A 228 10.13 7.17 15.25
N GLY A 229 11.16 7.49 14.47
CA GLY A 229 12.52 6.94 14.64
C GLY A 229 13.08 6.19 13.42
N LEU A 230 12.29 5.99 12.36
CA LEU A 230 12.79 5.30 11.17
C LEU A 230 13.90 6.11 10.48
N ARG A 231 15.01 5.44 10.19
CA ARG A 231 16.03 6.00 9.30
C ARG A 231 15.47 6.13 7.89
N GLU A 232 15.48 7.35 7.35
CA GLU A 232 15.03 7.69 5.99
C GLU A 232 15.59 6.74 4.91
N GLN A 233 16.84 6.33 5.05
CA GLN A 233 17.50 5.40 4.13
C GLN A 233 16.74 4.08 3.96
N ARG A 234 16.03 3.59 4.98
CA ARG A 234 15.28 2.33 4.88
C ARG A 234 14.09 2.43 3.93
N LEU A 235 13.40 3.57 3.92
CA LEU A 235 12.35 3.83 2.94
C LEU A 235 12.93 3.88 1.53
N TYR A 236 14.13 4.47 1.38
CA TYR A 236 14.81 4.51 0.09
C TYR A 236 15.25 3.12 -0.37
N ASP A 237 15.84 2.33 0.51
CA ASP A 237 16.25 0.95 0.23
C ASP A 237 15.04 0.11 -0.17
N ALA A 238 13.90 0.29 0.51
CA ALA A 238 12.64 -0.34 0.15
C ALA A 238 12.25 0.01 -1.28
N MET A 239 12.11 1.30 -1.60
CA MET A 239 11.77 1.76 -2.96
C MET A 239 12.79 1.33 -4.04
N LEU A 240 14.07 1.22 -3.69
CA LEU A 240 15.09 0.69 -4.61
C LEU A 240 14.87 -0.78 -4.95
N ARG A 241 14.22 -1.58 -4.08
CA ARG A 241 13.84 -2.97 -4.42
C ARG A 241 12.87 -3.01 -5.60
N PHE A 242 11.90 -2.10 -5.66
CA PHE A 242 10.97 -2.00 -6.80
C PHE A 242 11.74 -1.82 -8.12
N ILE A 243 12.72 -0.91 -8.14
CA ILE A 243 13.56 -0.66 -9.31
C ILE A 243 14.43 -1.88 -9.64
N ASN A 244 15.08 -2.46 -8.63
CA ASN A 244 16.02 -3.56 -8.82
C ASN A 244 15.35 -4.84 -9.31
N VAL A 245 14.16 -5.15 -8.81
CA VAL A 245 13.40 -6.34 -9.24
C VAL A 245 12.73 -6.08 -10.59
N GLY A 246 12.09 -4.93 -10.78
CA GLY A 246 11.45 -4.58 -12.04
C GLY A 246 12.42 -4.47 -13.24
N ASP A 247 13.67 -4.05 -13.01
CA ASP A 247 14.68 -3.95 -14.08
C ASP A 247 15.22 -5.31 -14.55
N ARG A 248 15.14 -6.34 -13.68
CA ARG A 248 15.54 -7.71 -14.02
C ARG A 248 14.52 -8.39 -14.93
N GLY A 249 13.25 -8.00 -14.85
CA GLY A 249 12.18 -8.48 -15.71
C GLY A 249 11.95 -7.64 -16.96
N ASP A 250 10.87 -7.98 -17.67
CA ASP A 250 10.35 -7.28 -18.84
C ASP A 250 9.39 -6.13 -18.48
N GLY A 251 9.06 -5.94 -17.21
CA GLY A 251 8.32 -4.78 -16.70
C GLY A 251 8.91 -3.44 -17.12
N LYS A 252 10.24 -3.37 -17.34
CA LYS A 252 10.94 -2.20 -17.90
C LYS A 252 10.44 -1.74 -19.27
N ARG A 253 9.68 -2.55 -20.00
CA ARG A 253 9.10 -2.17 -21.29
C ARG A 253 7.83 -1.33 -21.14
N LEU A 254 7.22 -1.30 -19.95
CA LEU A 254 6.00 -0.55 -19.67
C LEU A 254 6.31 0.93 -19.44
N LEU A 255 5.57 1.83 -20.10
CA LEU A 255 5.76 3.27 -19.93
C LEU A 255 5.47 3.70 -18.48
N VAL A 256 4.40 3.17 -17.89
CA VAL A 256 4.02 3.44 -16.50
C VAL A 256 5.16 3.08 -15.55
N TYR A 257 5.81 1.92 -15.76
CA TYR A 257 6.95 1.51 -14.94
C TYR A 257 8.11 2.49 -15.05
N GLN A 258 8.44 2.95 -16.25
CA GLN A 258 9.53 3.94 -16.45
C GLN A 258 9.23 5.28 -15.78
N VAL A 259 7.97 5.73 -15.81
CA VAL A 259 7.54 6.94 -15.11
C VAL A 259 7.67 6.76 -13.60
N LEU A 260 7.15 5.66 -13.04
CA LEU A 260 7.23 5.37 -11.61
C LEU A 260 8.67 5.18 -11.14
N LYS A 261 9.50 4.46 -11.90
CA LYS A 261 10.93 4.32 -11.64
C LYS A 261 11.64 5.66 -11.59
N SER A 262 11.32 6.56 -12.52
CA SER A 262 11.90 7.91 -12.53
C SER A 262 11.46 8.71 -11.31
N GLY A 263 10.17 8.63 -10.94
CA GLY A 263 9.62 9.22 -9.72
C GLY A 263 10.29 8.69 -8.45
N ALA A 264 10.45 7.36 -8.35
CA ALA A 264 11.16 6.71 -7.25
C ALA A 264 12.60 7.22 -7.14
N LYS A 265 13.33 7.33 -8.25
CA LYS A 265 14.68 7.92 -8.24
C LYS A 265 14.70 9.38 -7.77
N LEU A 266 13.73 10.20 -8.15
CA LEU A 266 13.63 11.58 -7.64
C LEU A 266 13.49 11.60 -6.11
N ILE A 267 12.77 10.63 -5.56
CA ILE A 267 12.56 10.50 -4.11
C ILE A 267 13.83 10.00 -3.42
N THR A 268 14.49 8.97 -3.97
CA THR A 268 15.53 8.21 -3.26
C THR A 268 16.97 8.62 -3.55
N ASP A 269 17.25 9.31 -4.66
CA ASP A 269 18.60 9.65 -5.10
C ASP A 269 18.98 11.09 -4.71
N PRO A 270 19.83 11.30 -3.68
CA PRO A 270 20.22 12.63 -3.23
C PRO A 270 21.05 13.41 -4.26
N ASP A 271 21.75 12.70 -5.15
CA ASP A 271 22.62 13.30 -6.17
C ASP A 271 21.82 13.78 -7.39
N ASN A 272 20.55 13.38 -7.48
CA ASN A 272 19.66 13.86 -8.52
C ASN A 272 19.37 15.37 -8.32
N ARG A 273 19.67 16.17 -9.35
CA ARG A 273 19.46 17.63 -9.35
C ARG A 273 18.02 18.05 -9.00
N PHE A 274 17.05 17.18 -9.22
CA PHE A 274 15.63 17.43 -8.96
C PHE A 274 15.13 16.87 -7.62
N HIS A 275 15.96 16.15 -6.86
CA HIS A 275 15.62 15.60 -5.55
C HIS A 275 15.19 16.69 -4.56
N ARG A 276 16.02 17.74 -4.39
CA ARG A 276 15.70 18.85 -3.47
C ARG A 276 14.44 19.63 -3.92
N PRO A 277 14.29 20.02 -5.20
CA PRO A 277 13.05 20.62 -5.68
C PRO A 277 11.81 19.74 -5.46
N TYR A 278 11.92 18.43 -5.71
CA TYR A 278 10.83 17.48 -5.49
C TYR A 278 10.38 17.48 -4.03
N HIS A 279 11.32 17.31 -3.09
CA HIS A 279 10.98 17.30 -1.65
C HIS A 279 10.43 18.64 -1.17
N ALA A 280 10.92 19.77 -1.70
CA ALA A 280 10.36 21.08 -1.39
C ALA A 280 8.90 21.23 -1.86
N LEU A 281 8.60 20.78 -3.08
CA LEU A 281 7.24 20.75 -3.61
C LEU A 281 6.34 19.84 -2.78
N ALA A 282 6.77 18.59 -2.56
CA ALA A 282 6.00 17.59 -1.84
C ALA A 282 5.72 18.01 -0.38
N ASN A 283 6.72 18.58 0.32
CA ASN A 283 6.51 19.15 1.65
C ASN A 283 5.54 20.33 1.66
N SER A 284 5.56 21.15 0.61
CA SER A 284 4.60 22.25 0.46
C SER A 284 3.18 21.72 0.23
N MET A 285 3.03 20.66 -0.59
CA MET A 285 1.74 20.00 -0.82
C MET A 285 1.18 19.37 0.46
N VAL A 286 2.02 18.73 1.30
CA VAL A 286 1.61 18.21 2.61
C VAL A 286 1.08 19.34 3.50
N ARG A 287 1.84 20.43 3.66
CA ARG A 287 1.41 21.60 4.45
C ARG A 287 0.12 22.23 3.95
N LEU A 288 -0.06 22.31 2.63
CA LEU A 288 -1.29 22.83 2.03
C LEU A 288 -2.47 21.90 2.30
N SER A 289 -2.25 20.58 2.25
CA SER A 289 -3.30 19.60 2.53
C SER A 289 -3.81 19.65 3.97
N ASP A 290 -2.97 20.02 4.95
CA ASP A 290 -3.41 20.22 6.34
C ASP A 290 -4.46 21.34 6.50
N HIS A 291 -4.49 22.28 5.55
CA HIS A 291 -5.46 23.39 5.53
C HIS A 291 -6.70 23.08 4.66
N TYR A 292 -6.81 21.86 4.12
CA TYR A 292 -7.95 21.49 3.29
C TYR A 292 -9.24 21.43 4.13
N PRO A 293 -10.33 22.11 3.71
CA PRO A 293 -11.55 22.17 4.52
C PRO A 293 -12.18 20.80 4.71
N ARG A 294 -12.28 20.31 5.96
CA ARG A 294 -12.88 19.00 6.28
C ARG A 294 -14.29 18.81 5.70
N LYS A 295 -15.09 19.88 5.62
CA LYS A 295 -16.45 19.88 5.06
C LYS A 295 -16.53 19.59 3.55
N ARG A 296 -15.41 19.70 2.83
CA ARG A 296 -15.35 19.42 1.38
C ARG A 296 -14.91 18.00 1.06
N LEU A 297 -14.48 17.23 2.06
CA LEU A 297 -14.09 15.85 1.86
C LEU A 297 -15.33 15.00 1.63
N ALA A 298 -15.23 14.07 0.67
CA ALA A 298 -16.26 13.07 0.47
C ALA A 298 -16.53 12.30 1.77
N GLN A 299 -17.77 11.83 1.95
CA GLN A 299 -18.10 10.92 3.04
C GLN A 299 -17.21 9.68 2.98
N GLN A 300 -16.94 9.05 4.13
CA GLN A 300 -16.24 7.78 4.14
C GLN A 300 -16.96 6.80 3.22
N PRO A 301 -16.22 6.10 2.35
CA PRO A 301 -16.83 5.22 1.37
C PRO A 301 -17.56 4.06 2.05
N SER A 302 -18.59 3.52 1.41
CA SER A 302 -19.47 2.51 2.03
C SER A 302 -18.75 1.23 2.46
N TRP A 303 -17.63 0.89 1.81
CA TRP A 303 -16.80 -0.27 2.15
C TRP A 303 -16.00 -0.09 3.45
N SER A 304 -15.89 1.13 3.99
CA SER A 304 -15.25 1.33 5.30
C SER A 304 -16.02 0.67 6.45
N LYS A 305 -17.27 0.27 6.21
CA LYS A 305 -18.13 -0.43 7.17
C LYS A 305 -17.85 -1.94 7.22
N GLU A 306 -16.97 -2.46 6.37
CA GLU A 306 -16.54 -3.86 6.38
C GLU A 306 -15.42 -4.13 7.40
N LEU A 307 -14.87 -3.08 8.02
CA LEU A 307 -13.89 -3.17 9.10
C LEU A 307 -14.52 -3.82 10.35
N THR A 308 -13.89 -4.88 10.86
CA THR A 308 -14.27 -5.52 12.11
C THR A 308 -13.04 -5.96 12.88
N TYR A 309 -13.02 -5.71 14.18
CA TYR A 309 -11.93 -6.11 15.08
C TYR A 309 -12.23 -7.45 15.77
N GLU A 310 -13.41 -8.02 15.54
CA GLU A 310 -13.84 -9.24 16.23
C GLU A 310 -13.04 -10.44 15.74
N ALA A 311 -12.34 -11.11 16.66
CA ALA A 311 -11.51 -12.26 16.31
C ALA A 311 -12.28 -13.47 15.75
N THR A 312 -13.60 -13.47 15.89
CA THR A 312 -14.52 -14.52 15.44
C THR A 312 -15.15 -14.27 14.06
N ALA A 313 -14.89 -13.11 13.44
CA ALA A 313 -15.44 -12.73 12.14
C ALA A 313 -14.64 -13.26 10.95
#